data_AF-A0A6M2A646-F1
#
_entry.id   AF-A0A6M2A646-F1
#
_cell.length_a   1.000
_cell.length_b   1.000
_cell.length_c   1.000
_cell.angle_alpha   90.00
_cell.angle_beta   90.00
_cell.angle_gamma   90.00
#
_symmetry.space_group_name_H-M   'P 1'
#
loop_
_entity.id
_entity.type
_entity.pdbx_description
1 polymer ?
#
loop_
_entity_poly.entity_id
_entity_poly.type
_entity_poly.pdbx_seq_one_letter_code
_entity_poly.pdbx_strand_id
1 'polypeptide(L)'
;MLEKVGWTRSPEERLRIRKTRAAPIIDEIIEKAKARLTQGKLLPKSKLKEALGYLCGLIPYLKNYTTHPEARLDNNIAERAIRPLAIGRKNWLFVGSEAGGHAAAVLLSLVQSCQASGVNPREYLEDVMRRLMSHNSQRLHELLPEQWAASKKAESDQPE
;
A
#
# COMPACT_ATOMS: atom_id res chain seq x y z
N MET A 1 12.24 18.03 -2.59
CA MET A 1 11.73 16.90 -3.40
C MET A 1 10.26 17.18 -3.71
N LEU A 2 9.88 17.31 -4.99
CA LEU A 2 8.56 17.82 -5.42
C LEU A 2 7.37 17.06 -4.80
N GLU A 3 7.45 15.73 -4.73
CA GLU A 3 6.39 14.91 -4.13
C GLU A 3 6.21 15.19 -2.63
N LYS A 4 7.28 15.38 -1.86
CA LYS A 4 7.16 15.73 -0.43
C LYS A 4 6.38 17.04 -0.22
N VAL A 5 6.57 18.02 -1.12
CA VAL A 5 5.83 19.28 -1.10
C VAL A 5 4.39 19.07 -1.59
N GLY A 6 4.18 18.25 -2.62
CA GLY A 6 2.83 17.95 -3.12
C GLY A 6 1.94 17.27 -2.07
N TRP A 7 2.50 16.39 -1.24
CA TRP A 7 1.76 15.70 -0.17
C TRP A 7 1.38 16.58 1.01
N THR A 8 1.99 17.77 1.18
CA THR A 8 1.62 18.75 2.22
C THR A 8 0.60 19.79 1.76
N ARG A 9 0.16 19.71 0.49
CA ARG A 9 -0.80 20.63 -0.13
C ARG A 9 -2.11 19.89 -0.48
N SER A 10 -3.12 20.66 -0.89
CA SER A 10 -4.39 20.10 -1.34
C SER A 10 -4.20 19.21 -2.59
N PRO A 11 -5.14 18.28 -2.86
CA PRO A 11 -5.12 17.44 -4.06
C PRO A 11 -4.96 18.23 -5.36
N GLU A 12 -5.64 19.36 -5.50
CA GLU A 12 -5.62 20.22 -6.70
C GLU A 12 -4.24 20.85 -6.87
N GLU A 13 -3.68 21.37 -5.79
CA GLU A 13 -2.36 21.99 -5.80
C GLU A 13 -1.26 20.96 -6.10
N ARG A 14 -1.41 19.74 -5.57
CA ARG A 14 -0.52 18.61 -5.88
C ARG A 14 -0.54 18.30 -7.37
N LEU A 15 -1.72 18.21 -7.99
CA LEU A 15 -1.82 18.01 -9.44
C LEU A 15 -1.20 19.15 -10.22
N ARG A 16 -1.40 20.40 -9.79
CA ARG A 16 -0.79 21.58 -10.42
C ARG A 16 0.74 21.48 -10.40
N ILE A 17 1.33 21.14 -9.25
CA ILE A 17 2.79 20.94 -9.12
C ILE A 17 3.25 19.79 -10.04
N ARG A 18 2.53 18.66 -10.06
CA ARG A 18 2.88 17.51 -10.90
C ARG A 18 2.84 17.85 -12.38
N LYS A 19 1.79 18.54 -12.85
CA LYS A 19 1.64 18.96 -14.25
C LYS A 19 2.68 19.99 -14.67
N THR A 20 2.94 21.00 -13.83
CA THR A 20 3.82 22.13 -14.20
C THR A 20 5.30 21.82 -14.03
N ARG A 21 5.67 20.97 -13.07
CA ARG A 21 7.07 20.70 -12.74
C ARG A 21 7.48 19.26 -12.99
N ALA A 22 6.69 18.28 -12.56
CA ALA A 22 7.11 16.88 -12.63
C ALA A 22 6.96 16.28 -14.03
N ALA A 23 5.86 16.57 -14.73
CA ALA A 23 5.61 16.05 -16.07
C ALA A 23 6.69 16.46 -17.09
N PRO A 24 7.14 17.74 -17.17
CA PRO A 24 8.23 18.12 -18.08
C PRO A 24 9.54 17.40 -17.80
N ILE A 25 9.88 17.16 -16.52
CA ILE A 25 11.08 16.41 -16.15
C ILE A 25 10.98 14.95 -16.61
N ILE A 26 9.80 14.33 -16.45
CA ILE A 26 9.55 12.97 -16.92
C ILE A 26 9.67 12.91 -18.44
N ASP A 27 9.13 13.91 -19.15
CA ASP A 27 9.24 14.01 -20.61
C ASP A 27 10.69 14.09 -21.06
N GLU A 28 11.49 14.92 -20.40
CA GLU A 28 12.92 15.02 -20.71
C GLU A 28 13.66 13.69 -20.48
N ILE A 29 13.36 12.97 -19.40
CA ILE A 29 13.93 11.66 -19.11
C ILE A 29 13.52 10.64 -20.18
N ILE A 30 12.25 10.63 -20.57
CA ILE A 30 11.71 9.73 -21.60
C ILE A 30 12.40 9.97 -22.94
N GLU A 31 12.52 11.23 -23.36
CA GLU A 31 13.14 11.56 -24.64
C GLU A 31 14.62 11.20 -24.65
N LYS A 32 15.35 11.46 -23.56
CA LYS A 32 16.74 11.01 -23.40
C LYS A 32 16.87 9.48 -23.43
N ALA A 33 15.95 8.76 -22.78
CA ALA A 33 15.95 7.30 -22.75
C ALA A 33 15.71 6.70 -24.14
N LYS A 34 14.72 7.22 -24.88
CA LYS A 34 14.43 6.82 -26.26
C LYS A 34 15.60 7.13 -27.19
N ALA A 35 16.14 8.33 -27.13
CA ALA A 35 17.30 8.73 -27.94
C ALA A 35 18.51 7.81 -27.68
N ARG A 36 18.75 7.45 -26.42
CA ARG A 36 19.84 6.54 -26.06
C ARG A 36 19.62 5.11 -26.57
N LEU A 37 18.38 4.64 -26.67
CA LEU A 37 18.05 3.34 -27.24
C LEU A 37 18.21 3.27 -28.76
N THR A 38 17.83 4.34 -29.48
CA THR A 38 17.82 4.38 -30.95
C THR A 38 19.16 4.81 -31.54
N GLN A 39 19.81 5.81 -30.93
CA GLN A 39 21.04 6.42 -31.43
C GLN A 39 22.27 6.00 -30.63
N GLY A 40 22.09 5.54 -29.40
CA GLY A 40 23.19 5.01 -28.61
C GLY A 40 23.66 3.70 -29.21
N LYS A 41 24.95 3.62 -29.56
CA LYS A 41 25.66 2.37 -29.88
C LYS A 41 25.74 1.47 -28.65
N LEU A 42 24.59 1.05 -28.12
CA LEU A 42 24.47 0.16 -26.98
C LEU A 42 24.63 -1.27 -27.46
N LEU A 43 25.43 -2.04 -26.72
CA LEU A 43 25.59 -3.47 -26.97
C LEU A 43 24.21 -4.16 -26.88
N PRO A 44 23.86 -5.05 -27.83
CA PRO A 44 22.54 -5.68 -27.89
C PRO A 44 22.09 -6.38 -26.58
N LYS A 45 23.03 -6.91 -25.79
CA LYS A 45 22.79 -7.62 -24.52
C LYS A 45 23.24 -6.83 -23.28
N SER A 46 23.40 -5.51 -23.39
CA SER A 46 23.77 -4.68 -22.23
C SER A 46 22.61 -4.55 -21.24
N LYS A 47 22.90 -4.66 -19.95
CA LYS A 47 21.95 -4.36 -18.85
C LYS A 47 21.34 -2.97 -18.95
N LEU A 48 22.07 -1.99 -19.50
CA LEU A 48 21.53 -0.65 -19.73
C LEU A 48 20.47 -0.64 -20.82
N LYS A 49 20.67 -1.39 -21.92
CA LYS A 49 19.68 -1.48 -23.00
C LYS A 49 18.40 -2.17 -22.52
N GLU A 50 18.55 -3.23 -21.73
CA GLU A 50 17.44 -3.93 -21.06
C GLU A 50 16.64 -2.98 -20.16
N ALA A 51 17.33 -2.24 -19.27
CA ALA A 51 16.68 -1.29 -18.36
C ALA A 51 15.97 -0.13 -19.08
N LEU A 52 16.59 0.44 -20.12
CA LEU A 52 15.96 1.49 -20.92
C LEU A 52 14.75 0.96 -21.70
N GLY A 53 14.84 -0.25 -22.26
CA GLY A 53 13.72 -0.90 -22.94
C GLY A 53 12.54 -1.12 -21.99
N TYR A 54 12.83 -1.60 -20.78
CA TYR A 54 11.83 -1.76 -19.72
C TYR A 54 11.17 -0.41 -19.35
N LEU A 55 11.97 0.63 -19.11
CA LEU A 55 11.45 1.98 -18.83
C LEU A 55 10.53 2.46 -19.95
N CYS A 56 10.93 2.30 -21.22
CA CYS A 56 10.12 2.70 -22.36
C CYS A 56 8.78 1.96 -22.42
N GLY A 57 8.75 0.68 -22.05
CA GLY A 57 7.50 -0.09 -21.94
C GLY A 57 6.57 0.41 -20.82
N LEU A 58 7.12 1.04 -19.78
CA LEU A 58 6.35 1.58 -18.65
C LEU A 58 5.80 3.01 -18.88
N ILE A 59 6.26 3.71 -19.92
CA ILE A 59 5.85 5.09 -20.22
C ILE A 59 4.33 5.31 -20.18
N PRO A 60 3.48 4.44 -20.77
CA PRO A 60 2.03 4.64 -20.75
C PRO A 60 1.45 4.74 -19.34
N TYR A 61 2.08 4.10 -18.35
CA TYR A 61 1.61 4.03 -16.98
C TYR A 61 2.30 5.06 -16.06
N LEU A 62 3.57 5.37 -16.35
CA LEU A 62 4.41 6.23 -15.50
C LEU A 62 3.78 7.61 -15.25
N LYS A 63 3.04 8.17 -16.22
CA LYS A 63 2.43 9.49 -16.09
C LYS A 63 1.10 9.51 -15.35
N ASN A 64 0.49 8.36 -15.03
CA ASN A 64 -0.83 8.32 -14.40
C ASN A 64 -0.84 9.06 -13.05
N TYR A 65 0.24 9.02 -12.26
CA TYR A 65 0.27 9.77 -11.01
C TYR A 65 0.21 11.30 -11.20
N THR A 66 0.53 11.82 -12.39
CA THR A 66 0.43 13.25 -12.70
C THR A 66 -1.00 13.71 -12.96
N THR A 67 -1.92 12.78 -13.21
CA THR A 67 -3.35 13.05 -13.42
C THR A 67 -4.21 12.67 -12.21
N HIS A 68 -3.73 11.75 -11.37
CA HIS A 68 -4.41 11.24 -10.18
C HIS A 68 -3.77 11.77 -8.89
N PRO A 69 -4.45 12.62 -8.10
CA PRO A 69 -3.87 13.24 -6.91
C PRO A 69 -3.51 12.22 -5.80
N GLU A 70 -4.31 11.17 -5.66
CA GLU A 70 -4.15 10.07 -4.70
C GLU A 70 -3.01 9.11 -5.06
N ALA A 71 -2.65 9.03 -6.34
CA ALA A 71 -1.61 8.15 -6.81
C ALA A 71 -0.22 8.62 -6.33
N ARG A 72 0.61 7.67 -5.92
CA ARG A 72 2.02 7.89 -5.57
C ARG A 72 2.92 7.50 -6.72
N LEU A 73 4.03 8.20 -6.85
CA LEU A 73 5.10 7.84 -7.81
C LEU A 73 5.84 6.58 -7.36
N ASP A 74 5.95 6.36 -6.05
CA ASP A 74 6.64 5.23 -5.44
C ASP A 74 5.65 4.26 -4.77
N ASN A 75 6.09 3.01 -4.62
CA ASN A 75 5.36 1.95 -3.92
C ASN A 75 5.75 1.85 -2.43
N ASN A 76 6.45 2.84 -1.85
CA ASN A 76 7.06 2.69 -0.52
C ASN A 76 6.03 2.39 0.59
N ILE A 77 4.77 2.79 0.41
CA ILE A 77 3.69 2.42 1.34
C ILE A 77 3.46 0.91 1.30
N ALA A 78 3.30 0.34 0.10
CA ALA A 78 3.09 -1.10 -0.08
C ALA A 78 4.32 -1.89 0.40
N GLU A 79 5.53 -1.44 0.08
CA GLU A 79 6.77 -2.08 0.55
C GLU A 79 6.90 -2.05 2.07
N ARG A 80 6.58 -0.91 2.71
CA ARG A 80 6.56 -0.84 4.18
C ARG A 80 5.48 -1.73 4.79
N ALA A 81 4.32 -1.84 4.16
CA ALA A 81 3.23 -2.70 4.64
C ALA A 81 3.57 -4.20 4.55
N ILE A 82 4.28 -4.63 3.49
CA ILE A 82 4.67 -6.04 3.34
C ILE A 82 5.95 -6.39 4.11
N ARG A 83 6.77 -5.41 4.49
CA ARG A 83 8.05 -5.63 5.18
C ARG A 83 7.94 -6.47 6.46
N PRO A 84 6.97 -6.25 7.38
CA PRO A 84 6.78 -7.10 8.56
C PRO A 84 6.54 -8.56 8.20
N LEU A 85 5.76 -8.84 7.14
CA LEU A 85 5.53 -10.20 6.63
C LEU A 85 6.82 -10.79 6.04
N ALA A 86 7.56 -10.01 5.23
CA ALA A 86 8.79 -10.47 4.59
C ALA A 86 9.91 -10.78 5.61
N ILE A 87 9.95 -10.05 6.73
CA ILE A 87 10.86 -10.33 7.86
C ILE A 87 10.31 -11.49 8.68
N GLY A 88 9.02 -11.47 9.01
CA GLY A 88 8.34 -12.46 9.84
C GLY A 88 8.42 -13.87 9.28
N ARG A 89 8.24 -14.08 7.97
CA ARG A 89 8.36 -15.40 7.32
C ARG A 89 9.71 -16.10 7.55
N LYS A 90 10.80 -15.34 7.78
CA LYS A 90 12.11 -15.91 8.09
C LYS A 90 12.18 -16.43 9.54
N ASN A 91 11.34 -15.87 10.42
CA ASN A 91 11.32 -16.12 11.86
C ASN A 91 10.12 -17.01 12.30
N TRP A 92 9.09 -17.15 11.48
CA TRP A 92 7.91 -17.95 11.78
C TRP A 92 8.15 -19.41 11.41
N LEU A 93 8.74 -20.16 12.34
CA LEU A 93 9.04 -21.59 12.20
C LEU A 93 7.80 -22.48 11.91
N PHE A 94 6.60 -21.95 12.13
CA PHE A 94 5.33 -22.69 12.03
C PHE A 94 4.55 -22.43 10.73
N VAL A 95 5.00 -21.49 9.89
CA VAL A 95 4.40 -21.22 8.58
C VAL A 95 5.12 -22.08 7.53
N GLY A 96 4.98 -23.41 7.68
CA GLY A 96 5.63 -24.41 6.82
C GLY A 96 4.70 -25.11 5.84
N SER A 97 3.39 -24.85 5.90
CA SER A 97 2.37 -25.45 5.04
C SER A 97 1.46 -24.37 4.43
N GLU A 98 0.77 -24.70 3.34
CA GLU A 98 -0.21 -23.81 2.70
C GLU A 98 -1.31 -23.37 3.69
N ALA A 99 -1.84 -24.32 4.48
CA ALA A 99 -2.82 -24.03 5.51
C ALA A 99 -2.29 -23.06 6.57
N GLY A 100 -1.04 -23.23 7.02
CA GLY A 100 -0.39 -22.32 7.95
C GLY A 100 -0.18 -20.92 7.36
N GLY A 101 0.18 -20.84 6.07
CA GLY A 101 0.29 -19.58 5.33
C GLY A 101 -1.04 -18.86 5.21
N HIS A 102 -2.12 -19.59 4.89
CA HIS A 102 -3.47 -19.04 4.82
C HIS A 102 -3.94 -18.50 6.18
N ALA A 103 -3.77 -19.26 7.25
CA ALA A 103 -4.12 -18.81 8.60
C ALA A 103 -3.33 -17.55 9.02
N ALA A 104 -2.03 -17.50 8.72
CA ALA A 104 -1.21 -16.32 8.97
C ALA A 104 -1.70 -15.10 8.16
N ALA A 105 -2.07 -15.29 6.89
CA ALA A 105 -2.61 -14.22 6.06
C ALA A 105 -3.94 -13.66 6.62
N VAL A 106 -4.84 -14.52 7.10
CA VAL A 106 -6.09 -14.10 7.75
C VAL A 106 -5.81 -13.26 9.00
N LEU A 107 -4.96 -13.76 9.91
CA LEU A 107 -4.62 -13.05 11.15
C LEU A 107 -3.95 -11.70 10.90
N LEU A 108 -2.98 -11.65 9.98
CA LEU A 108 -2.30 -10.41 9.62
C LEU A 108 -3.27 -9.42 8.98
N SER A 109 -4.20 -9.88 8.15
CA SER A 109 -5.23 -9.02 7.56
C SER A 109 -6.10 -8.38 8.64
N LEU A 110 -6.54 -9.14 9.65
CA LEU A 110 -7.31 -8.61 10.78
C LEU A 110 -6.51 -7.58 11.58
N VAL A 111 -5.24 -7.88 11.88
CA VAL A 111 -4.34 -6.96 12.60
C VAL A 111 -4.13 -5.66 11.81
N GLN A 112 -3.92 -5.75 10.49
CA GLN A 112 -3.76 -4.57 9.64
C GLN A 112 -5.05 -3.76 9.53
N SER A 113 -6.22 -4.41 9.47
CA SER A 113 -7.52 -3.72 9.52
C SER A 113 -7.72 -2.98 10.85
N CYS A 114 -7.33 -3.58 11.98
CA CYS A 114 -7.35 -2.91 13.27
C CYS A 114 -6.48 -1.65 13.26
N GLN A 115 -5.22 -1.77 12.79
CA GLN A 115 -4.31 -0.62 12.70
C GLN A 115 -4.84 0.48 11.78
N ALA A 116 -5.42 0.12 10.62
CA ALA A 116 -6.03 1.07 9.70
C ALA A 116 -7.22 1.81 10.32
N SER A 117 -7.95 1.13 11.22
CA SER A 117 -9.09 1.67 11.96
C SER A 117 -8.70 2.40 13.26
N GLY A 118 -7.41 2.46 13.61
CA GLY A 118 -6.94 3.03 14.88
C GLY A 118 -7.31 2.20 16.12
N VAL A 119 -7.58 0.91 15.94
CA VAL A 119 -8.00 -0.03 16.99
C VAL A 119 -6.80 -0.83 17.50
N ASN A 120 -6.71 -1.03 18.83
CA ASN A 120 -5.72 -1.93 19.42
C ASN A 120 -6.00 -3.38 18.99
N PRO A 121 -5.14 -4.01 18.17
CA PRO A 121 -5.41 -5.34 17.64
C PRO A 121 -5.50 -6.41 18.74
N ARG A 122 -4.79 -6.24 19.86
CA ARG A 122 -4.78 -7.21 20.96
C ARG A 122 -6.13 -7.21 21.68
N GLU A 123 -6.64 -6.04 22.05
CA GLU A 123 -7.94 -5.91 22.75
C GLU A 123 -9.08 -6.41 21.86
N TYR A 124 -9.05 -6.02 20.58
CA TYR A 124 -10.00 -6.50 19.58
C TYR A 124 -9.99 -8.02 19.47
N LEU A 125 -8.83 -8.65 19.26
CA LEU A 125 -8.74 -10.11 19.11
C LEU A 125 -9.14 -10.84 20.39
N GLU A 126 -8.78 -10.33 21.56
CA GLU A 126 -9.16 -10.93 22.84
C GLU A 126 -10.67 -10.93 23.04
N ASP A 127 -11.33 -9.78 22.85
CA ASP A 127 -12.77 -9.65 23.02
C ASP A 127 -13.54 -10.45 21.96
N VAL A 128 -13.16 -10.33 20.69
CA VAL A 128 -13.79 -11.06 19.58
C VAL A 128 -13.65 -12.57 19.79
N MET A 129 -12.46 -13.10 20.07
CA MET A 129 -12.26 -14.54 20.25
C MET A 129 -13.03 -15.10 21.46
N ARG A 130 -13.23 -14.32 22.52
CA ARG A 130 -14.02 -14.74 23.70
C ARG A 130 -15.50 -14.91 23.38
N ARG A 131 -16.07 -14.05 22.53
CA ARG A 131 -17.51 -14.06 22.20
C ARG A 131 -17.86 -14.69 20.87
N LEU A 132 -16.87 -15.02 20.04
CA LEU A 132 -17.09 -15.51 18.66
C LEU A 132 -17.99 -16.75 18.61
N MET A 133 -17.80 -17.69 19.53
CA MET A 133 -18.58 -18.94 19.57
C MET A 133 -20.03 -18.76 19.98
N SER A 134 -20.36 -17.68 20.69
CA SER A 134 -21.72 -17.33 21.11
C SER A 134 -22.35 -16.22 20.27
N HIS A 135 -21.58 -15.58 19.37
CA HIS A 135 -22.07 -14.51 18.52
C HIS A 135 -22.91 -15.05 17.36
N ASN A 136 -23.95 -14.30 16.98
CA ASN A 136 -24.80 -14.68 15.87
C ASN A 136 -24.01 -14.59 14.55
N SER A 137 -23.94 -15.70 13.80
CA SER A 137 -23.21 -15.77 12.53
C SER A 137 -23.73 -14.81 11.45
N GLN A 138 -25.01 -14.40 11.52
CA GLN A 138 -25.58 -13.40 10.62
C GLN A 138 -25.12 -11.97 10.94
N ARG A 139 -24.56 -11.76 12.14
CA ARG A 139 -24.12 -10.45 12.65
C ARG A 139 -22.61 -10.34 12.79
N LEU A 140 -21.85 -11.14 12.05
CA LEU A 140 -20.38 -11.08 12.07
C LEU A 140 -19.82 -9.72 11.65
N HIS A 141 -20.57 -8.95 10.85
CA HIS A 141 -20.17 -7.59 10.47
C HIS A 141 -19.97 -6.68 11.69
N GLU A 142 -20.77 -6.85 12.75
CA GLU A 142 -20.64 -6.11 14.02
C GLU A 142 -19.28 -6.36 14.72
N LEU A 143 -18.63 -7.48 14.40
CA LEU A 143 -17.32 -7.82 14.92
C LEU A 143 -16.19 -7.25 14.06
N LEU A 144 -16.45 -6.54 12.96
CA LEU A 144 -15.38 -5.88 12.20
C LEU A 144 -14.72 -4.79 13.07
N PRO A 145 -13.41 -4.53 12.92
CA PRO A 145 -12.69 -3.61 13.82
C PRO A 145 -13.34 -2.24 14.01
N GLU A 146 -13.84 -1.63 12.94
CA GLU A 146 -14.51 -0.33 12.98
C GLU A 146 -15.83 -0.37 13.76
N GLN A 147 -16.65 -1.40 13.53
CA GLN A 147 -17.95 -1.56 14.17
C GLN A 147 -17.80 -1.95 15.65
N TRP A 148 -16.84 -2.82 15.94
CA TRP A 148 -16.45 -3.20 17.29
C TRP A 148 -16.01 -1.99 18.12
N ALA A 149 -15.19 -1.12 17.53
CA ALA A 149 -14.73 0.09 18.20
C ALA A 149 -15.87 1.09 18.43
N ALA A 150 -16.78 1.22 17.47
CA ALA A 150 -17.97 2.05 17.62
C ALA A 150 -18.90 1.54 18.72
N SER A 151 -19.12 0.22 18.82
CA SER A 151 -19.97 -0.34 19.88
C SER A 151 -19.36 -0.16 21.27
N LYS A 152 -18.04 -0.35 21.43
CA LYS A 152 -17.35 -0.10 22.69
C LYS A 152 -17.45 1.35 23.16
N LYS A 153 -17.38 2.31 22.23
CA LYS A 153 -17.59 3.73 22.55
C LYS A 153 -19.03 4.02 22.98
N ALA A 154 -20.01 3.44 22.30
CA ALA A 154 -21.41 3.58 22.67
C ALA A 154 -21.72 2.98 24.06
N GLU A 155 -21.07 1.87 24.43
CA GLU A 155 -21.15 1.27 25.76
C GLU A 155 -20.51 2.13 26.85
N SER A 156 -19.40 2.84 26.55
CA SER A 156 -18.75 3.75 27.52
C SER A 156 -19.47 5.08 27.71
N ASP A 157 -20.25 5.53 26.72
CA ASP A 157 -20.96 6.82 26.73
C ASP A 157 -22.40 6.73 27.27
N GLN A 158 -22.85 5.54 27.71
CA GLN A 158 -24.14 5.40 28.41
C GLN A 158 -24.00 5.94 29.85
N PRO A 159 -24.79 6.96 30.25
CA PRO A 159 -24.80 7.43 31.63
C PRO A 159 -25.41 6.36 32.54
N GLU A 160 -24.78 6.16 33.72
CA GLU A 160 -25.35 5.38 34.84
C GLU A 160 -26.76 5.85 35.23
#